data_AF-A0AAW2Z174-F1
#
_entry.id   AF-A0AAW2Z174-F1
#
_cell.length_a   1.000
_cell.length_b   1.000
_cell.length_c   1.000
_cell.angle_alpha   90.00
_cell.angle_beta   90.00
_cell.angle_gamma   90.00
#
_symmetry.space_group_name_H-M   'P 1'
#
loop_
_entity.id
_entity.type
_entity.pdbx_description
1 polymer ?
#
loop_
_entity_poly.entity_id
_entity_poly.type
_entity_poly.pdbx_seq_one_letter_code
_entity_poly.pdbx_strand_id
1 'polypeptide(L)'
;MDYFSDNVDYQGQKKAEVLYQVIMIAFAVIGTVYGFYTQRFSDTLIISAAGLVVAGLVCIPSWPFLRKNQLKWLNTIMVPAEEVGGKAPVVDKSNVSRFL
;
A
#
# COMPACT_ATOMS: atom_id res chain seq x y z
N MET A 1 -20.11 -16.24 8.89
CA MET A 1 -19.42 -16.00 7.61
C MET A 1 -18.82 -14.61 7.71
N ASP A 2 -17.63 -14.51 8.30
CA ASP A 2 -16.90 -13.25 8.52
C ASP A 2 -15.54 -13.31 7.80
N TYR A 3 -15.57 -13.67 6.51
CA TYR A 3 -14.37 -13.94 5.71
C TYR A 3 -13.95 -12.75 4.81
N PHE A 4 -14.73 -11.67 4.75
CA PHE A 4 -14.44 -10.53 3.87
C PHE A 4 -13.68 -9.38 4.55
N SER A 5 -13.31 -9.52 5.84
CA SER A 5 -12.68 -8.45 6.64
C SER A 5 -11.21 -8.70 6.99
N ASP A 6 -10.51 -9.56 6.25
CA ASP A 6 -9.05 -9.62 6.35
C ASP A 6 -8.42 -8.55 5.44
N ASN A 7 -8.22 -7.38 6.03
CA ASN A 7 -7.12 -6.44 5.77
C ASN A 7 -6.69 -6.29 4.29
N VAL A 8 -7.59 -5.82 3.43
CA VAL A 8 -7.18 -5.25 2.14
C VAL A 8 -6.15 -4.16 2.42
N ASP A 9 -4.99 -4.21 1.75
CA ASP A 9 -3.90 -3.25 1.92
C ASP A 9 -4.32 -1.85 1.46
N TYR A 10 -4.99 -1.12 2.36
CA TYR A 10 -5.54 0.21 2.13
C TYR A 10 -4.44 1.23 1.83
N GLN A 11 -3.25 1.08 2.43
CA GLN A 11 -2.14 2.00 2.20
C GLN A 11 -1.50 1.78 0.82
N GLY A 12 -1.37 0.53 0.40
CA GLY A 12 -0.90 0.16 -0.94
C GLY A 12 -1.88 0.63 -2.02
N GLN A 13 -3.16 0.35 -1.81
CA GLN A 13 -4.21 0.73 -2.75
C GLN A 13 -4.33 2.25 -2.90
N LYS A 14 -4.32 3.01 -1.79
CA LYS A 14 -4.42 4.47 -1.83
C LYS A 14 -3.25 5.11 -2.59
N LYS A 15 -2.04 4.56 -2.47
CA LYS A 15 -0.88 5.06 -3.21
C LYS A 15 -0.95 4.71 -4.70
N ALA A 16 -1.45 3.52 -5.04
CA ALA A 16 -1.69 3.13 -6.41
C ALA A 16 -2.74 4.02 -7.08
N GLU A 17 -3.80 4.38 -6.36
CA GLU A 17 -4.87 5.26 -6.82
C GLU A 17 -4.36 6.68 -7.13
N VAL A 18 -3.61 7.27 -6.20
CA VAL A 18 -3.02 8.61 -6.42
C VAL A 18 -2.07 8.60 -7.62
N LEU A 19 -1.25 7.57 -7.77
CA LEU A 19 -0.33 7.45 -8.89
C LEU A 19 -1.08 7.33 -10.23
N TYR A 20 -2.11 6.48 -10.29
CA TYR A 20 -2.97 6.35 -11.46
C TYR A 20 -3.61 7.69 -11.82
N GLN A 21 -4.14 8.40 -10.82
CA GLN A 21 -4.80 9.69 -11.04
C GLN A 21 -3.82 10.74 -11.58
N VAL A 22 -2.60 10.81 -11.04
CA VAL A 22 -1.56 11.74 -11.52
C VAL A 22 -1.18 11.44 -12.97
N ILE A 23 -0.98 10.18 -13.32
CA ILE A 23 -0.64 9.76 -14.69
C ILE A 23 -1.79 10.13 -15.65
N MET A 24 -3.02 9.76 -15.30
CA MET A 24 -4.19 10.05 -16.14
C MET A 24 -4.41 11.55 -16.35
N ILE A 25 -4.24 12.37 -15.32
CA ILE A 25 -4.36 13.83 -15.44
C ILE A 25 -3.26 14.40 -16.34
N ALA A 26 -2.01 13.94 -16.20
CA ALA A 26 -0.92 14.40 -17.05
C ALA A 26 -1.17 14.10 -18.53
N PHE A 27 -1.58 12.86 -18.85
CA PHE A 27 -1.93 12.47 -20.22
C PHE A 27 -3.18 13.18 -20.73
N ALA A 28 -4.18 13.43 -19.88
CA ALA A 28 -5.38 14.17 -20.27
C ALA A 28 -5.06 15.62 -20.65
N VAL A 29 -4.19 16.30 -19.89
CA VAL A 29 -3.76 17.67 -20.22
C VAL A 29 -2.99 17.70 -21.55
N ILE A 30 -2.02 16.81 -21.72
CA ILE A 30 -1.22 16.72 -22.95
C ILE A 30 -2.11 16.38 -24.16
N GLY A 31 -2.97 15.38 -24.02
CA GLY A 31 -3.91 14.98 -25.07
C GLY A 31 -4.90 16.07 -25.43
N THR A 32 -5.37 16.84 -24.43
CA THR A 32 -6.27 17.97 -24.66
C THR A 32 -5.58 19.10 -25.42
N VAL A 33 -4.35 19.45 -25.04
CA VAL A 33 -3.57 20.48 -25.75
C VAL A 33 -3.30 20.05 -27.20
N TYR A 34 -2.85 18.81 -27.40
CA TYR A 34 -2.59 18.27 -28.74
C TYR A 34 -3.85 18.21 -29.60
N GLY A 35 -4.94 17.67 -29.05
CA GLY A 35 -6.23 17.60 -29.74
C GLY A 35 -6.83 18.97 -30.04
N PHE A 36 -6.55 19.99 -29.23
CA PHE A 36 -6.93 21.37 -29.50
C PHE A 36 -6.22 21.92 -30.75
N TYR A 37 -4.92 21.62 -30.91
CA TYR A 37 -4.19 22.00 -32.12
C TYR A 37 -4.67 21.26 -33.38
N THR A 38 -4.95 19.97 -33.27
CA THR A 38 -5.34 19.14 -34.41
C THR A 38 -6.85 19.23 -34.73
N GLN A 39 -7.66 19.88 -33.89
CA GLN A 39 -9.13 19.96 -33.96
C GLN A 39 -9.84 18.60 -34.10
N ARG A 40 -9.16 17.50 -33.73
CA ARG A 40 -9.69 16.14 -33.82
C ARG A 40 -9.82 15.57 -32.43
N PHE A 41 -11.05 15.37 -31.99
CA PHE A 41 -11.33 14.75 -30.68
C PHE A 41 -10.77 13.31 -30.58
N SER A 42 -10.68 12.60 -31.72
CA SER A 42 -10.08 11.26 -31.79
C SER A 42 -8.63 11.22 -31.32
N ASP A 43 -7.84 12.26 -31.56
CA ASP A 43 -6.43 12.29 -31.17
C ASP A 43 -6.29 12.41 -29.65
N THR A 44 -7.16 13.20 -29.01
CA THR A 44 -7.26 13.27 -27.55
C THR A 44 -7.58 11.90 -26.93
N LEU A 45 -8.48 11.15 -27.55
CA LEU A 45 -8.85 9.80 -27.08
C LEU A 45 -7.71 8.79 -27.23
N ILE A 46 -6.97 8.83 -28.34
CA ILE A 46 -5.81 7.95 -28.56
C ILE A 46 -4.73 8.22 -27.51
N ILE A 47 -4.43 9.49 -27.23
CA ILE A 47 -3.44 9.88 -26.23
C ILE A 47 -3.91 9.48 -24.82
N SER A 48 -5.19 9.64 -24.51
CA SER A 48 -5.77 9.22 -23.23
C SER A 48 -5.76 7.71 -23.06
N ALA A 49 -6.03 6.95 -24.13
CA ALA A 49 -5.97 5.49 -24.13
C ALA A 49 -4.53 4.98 -23.98
N ALA A 50 -3.55 5.63 -24.63
CA ALA A 50 -2.14 5.36 -24.40
C ALA A 50 -1.75 5.62 -22.94
N GLY A 51 -2.23 6.74 -22.37
CA GLY A 51 -2.06 7.05 -20.95
C GLY A 51 -2.64 5.99 -20.02
N LEU A 52 -3.81 5.43 -20.36
CA LEU A 52 -4.45 4.33 -19.62
C LEU A 52 -3.61 3.05 -19.66
N VAL A 53 -3.08 2.69 -20.83
CA VAL A 53 -2.22 1.50 -20.99
C VAL A 53 -0.92 1.67 -20.19
N VAL A 54 -0.31 2.85 -20.24
CA VAL A 54 0.89 3.18 -19.45
C VAL A 54 0.59 3.16 -17.96
N ALA A 55 -0.51 3.79 -17.52
CA ALA A 55 -0.93 3.78 -16.13
C ALA A 55 -1.21 2.35 -15.64
N GLY A 56 -1.86 1.53 -16.46
CA GLY A 56 -2.05 0.10 -16.21
C GLY A 56 -0.72 -0.63 -16.07
N LEU A 57 0.22 -0.44 -16.99
CA LEU A 57 1.57 -1.03 -16.91
C LEU A 57 2.39 -0.53 -15.70
N VAL A 58 2.07 0.62 -15.12
CA VAL A 58 2.74 1.14 -13.91
C VAL A 58 2.03 0.67 -12.64
N CYS A 59 0.70 0.53 -12.65
CA CYS A 59 -0.10 0.12 -11.49
C CYS A 59 -0.23 -1.40 -11.34
N ILE A 60 -0.20 -2.18 -12.44
CA ILE A 60 -0.34 -3.64 -12.45
C ILE A 60 0.88 -4.35 -11.86
N PRO A 61 2.13 -4.07 -12.29
CA PRO A 61 3.27 -4.51 -11.52
C PRO A 61 3.25 -3.67 -10.26
N SER A 62 2.83 -4.29 -9.16
CA SER A 62 2.94 -3.74 -7.81
C SER A 62 4.41 -3.45 -7.54
N TRP A 63 4.89 -2.25 -7.94
CA TRP A 63 6.31 -1.96 -7.91
C TRP A 63 6.79 -2.12 -6.47
N PRO A 64 7.79 -2.98 -6.23
CA PRO A 64 8.26 -3.36 -4.89
C PRO A 64 8.88 -2.19 -4.11
N PHE A 65 8.88 -0.99 -4.67
CA PHE A 65 9.30 0.23 -3.99
C PHE A 65 8.41 0.59 -2.79
N LEU A 66 7.16 0.11 -2.77
CA LEU A 66 6.27 0.26 -1.61
C LEU A 66 6.45 -0.81 -0.52
N ARG A 67 7.24 -1.85 -0.81
CA ARG A 67 7.48 -3.00 0.08
C ARG A 67 8.77 -2.86 0.90
N LYS A 68 9.26 -1.63 1.07
CA LYS A 68 10.50 -1.34 1.82
C LYS A 68 10.31 -1.22 3.33
N ASN A 69 9.10 -1.00 3.83
CA ASN A 69 8.86 -1.12 5.26
C ASN A 69 8.48 -2.56 5.56
N GLN A 70 9.49 -3.39 5.80
CA GLN A 70 9.32 -4.72 6.39
C GLN A 70 8.44 -4.54 7.63
N LEU A 71 7.20 -5.01 7.57
CA LEU A 71 6.37 -5.19 8.75
C LEU A 71 7.20 -6.05 9.71
N LYS A 72 7.78 -5.42 10.73
CA LYS A 72 8.44 -6.12 11.82
C LYS A 72 7.32 -6.86 12.53
N TRP A 73 7.15 -8.14 12.21
CA TRP A 73 6.21 -9.01 12.86
C TRP A 73 6.48 -8.94 14.36
N LEU A 74 5.55 -8.34 15.10
CA LEU A 74 5.53 -8.51 16.54
C LEU A 74 5.14 -9.98 16.72
N ASN A 75 6.09 -10.80 17.16
CA ASN A 75 5.84 -12.20 17.49
C ASN A 75 4.61 -12.24 18.39
N THR A 76 3.59 -12.97 17.97
CA THR A 76 2.41 -13.28 18.77
C THR A 76 2.90 -13.87 20.09
N ILE A 77 2.92 -13.07 21.16
CA ILE A 77 2.77 -13.66 22.48
C ILE A 77 1.29 -13.97 22.54
N MET A 78 0.95 -15.25 22.40
CA MET A 78 -0.37 -15.75 22.80
C MET A 78 -0.47 -15.53 24.31
N VAL A 79 -0.85 -14.32 24.72
CA VAL A 79 -1.34 -14.07 26.06
C VAL A 79 -2.85 -14.29 25.96
N PRO A 80 -3.41 -15.35 26.56
CA PRO A 80 -4.85 -15.46 26.68
C PRO A 80 -5.35 -14.19 27.39
N ALA A 81 -6.43 -13.62 26.86
CA ALA A 81 -6.88 -12.28 27.12
C ALA A 81 -7.23 -12.03 28.59
N GLU A 82 -6.24 -11.70 29.40
CA GLU A 82 -6.38 -10.87 30.60
C GLU A 82 -5.00 -10.41 31.07
N GLU A 83 -4.91 -9.15 31.47
CA GLU A 83 -3.79 -8.56 32.23
C GLU A 83 -2.44 -8.35 31.51
N VAL A 84 -2.31 -7.30 30.70
CA VAL A 84 -1.04 -6.54 30.68
C VAL A 84 -1.31 -5.04 30.62
N GLY A 85 -2.00 -4.54 31.64
CA GLY A 85 -1.75 -3.20 32.18
C GLY A 85 -0.68 -3.30 33.27
N GLY A 86 0.56 -3.63 32.92
CA GLY A 86 1.59 -3.81 33.96
C GLY A 86 2.94 -4.23 33.42
N LYS A 87 3.93 -3.40 33.70
CA LYS A 87 5.39 -3.55 33.51
C LYS A 87 5.88 -4.99 33.29
N ALA A 88 6.71 -5.17 32.27
CA ALA A 88 7.46 -6.39 32.01
C ALA A 88 8.19 -6.89 33.28
N PRO A 89 8.07 -8.19 33.65
CA PRO A 89 8.75 -8.71 34.82
C PRO A 89 10.24 -8.86 34.53
N VAL A 90 11.07 -8.09 35.24
CA VAL A 90 12.51 -8.31 35.31
C VAL A 90 12.72 -9.58 36.12
N VAL A 91 13.11 -10.67 35.44
CA VAL A 91 13.45 -11.95 36.05
C VAL A 91 14.72 -11.78 36.87
N ASP A 92 14.58 -11.77 38.20
CA ASP A 92 15.70 -11.77 39.15
C ASP A 92 16.27 -13.18 39.30
N LYS A 93 17.52 -13.35 38.84
CA LYS A 93 18.26 -14.62 38.88
C LYS A 93 18.80 -14.98 40.27
N SER A 94 18.58 -14.16 41.29
CA SER A 94 19.12 -14.37 42.65
C SER A 94 18.47 -15.53 43.41
N ASN A 95 17.23 -15.91 43.08
CA ASN A 95 16.46 -16.92 43.83
C ASN A 95 16.66 -18.37 43.37
N VAL A 96 17.35 -18.61 42.24
CA VAL A 96 17.56 -19.98 41.72
C VAL A 96 18.64 -20.73 42.52
N SER A 97 19.61 -20.01 43.08
CA SER A 97 20.72 -20.60 43.84
C SER A 97 20.34 -21.06 45.26
N ARG A 98 19.10 -20.85 45.68
CA ARG A 98 18.60 -21.24 47.02
C ARG A 98 17.89 -22.60 47.02
N PHE A 99 17.72 -23.20 45.84
CA PHE A 99 17.06 -24.50 45.63
C PHE A 99 18.00 -25.56 45.04
N LEU A 100 19.30 -25.29 45.03
CA LEU A 100 20.38 -26.27 44.87
C LEU A 100 21.23 -26.24 46.15
#